data_AF-A0A9P3IJ42-F1
#
_entry.id   AF-A0A9P3IJ42-F1
#
_cell.length_a   1.000
_cell.length_b   1.000
_cell.length_c   1.000
_cell.angle_alpha   90.00
_cell.angle_beta   90.00
_cell.angle_gamma   90.00
#
_symmetry.space_group_name_H-M   'P 1'
#
loop_
_entity.id
_entity.type
_entity.pdbx_description
1 polymer ?
#
loop_
_entity_poly.entity_id
_entity_poly.type
_entity_poly.pdbx_seq_one_letter_code
_entity_poly.pdbx_strand_id
1 'polypeptide(L)'
;MDGIVDFWKLPSPVASMSTSDPPFRLIDCHAHTYPSQFPHCDFLPLLRRAAAACVSHIVTVPETLADAHEILALARSHPLILPTECRTGDIDSADQTEPPVGRTAPTGSARHNSGLLGLKIAPAIGLHPVQPGPYPPDVDATSAGFLEPSSSTTLSRSVQLCELEPVLALIRSEAESGMRGRSGITLQETGESNASVGTAGMVCIGEIGLDFSPNVVGKLTGGESSSSSNSNSTSSIIALKTEELKAVQREVFRRQLSLAAELSLPVNVHSRSAGHHAIEEIVQSGLPATSAALMHAFDGRLVHAERAERHGGFFFSVPPSVIRSPQTQKIVKGLPLSCLVLETDSPALAPDKGAINEPSNIEVSCREIARIHGVTVAEVAKTTSENALRLFPRLKL
;
A
#
# COMPACT_ATOMS: atom_id res chain seq x y z
N MET A 1 -9.61 -9.27 -38.13
CA MET A 1 -8.27 -9.63 -38.63
C MET A 1 -7.53 -8.33 -38.89
N ASP A 2 -6.48 -7.96 -38.17
CA ASP A 2 -5.83 -8.54 -36.98
C ASP A 2 -5.21 -7.40 -36.15
N GLY A 3 -4.78 -7.66 -34.90
CA GLY A 3 -3.97 -6.68 -34.16
C GLY A 3 -4.35 -6.35 -32.71
N ILE A 4 -5.03 -7.24 -31.97
CA ILE A 4 -4.89 -7.22 -30.50
C ILE A 4 -3.57 -7.91 -30.20
N VAL A 5 -2.59 -7.14 -29.72
CA VAL A 5 -1.27 -7.66 -29.35
C VAL A 5 -1.39 -8.33 -27.97
N ASP A 6 -0.99 -9.60 -27.86
CA ASP A 6 -0.93 -10.32 -26.58
C ASP A 6 0.08 -9.64 -25.64
N PHE A 7 -0.39 -8.67 -24.85
CA PHE A 7 0.46 -7.86 -23.95
C PHE A 7 1.17 -8.71 -22.88
N TRP A 8 0.62 -9.89 -22.58
CA TRP A 8 1.14 -10.90 -21.65
C TRP A 8 2.39 -11.67 -22.13
N LYS A 9 2.87 -11.43 -23.36
CA LYS A 9 4.02 -12.17 -23.94
C LYS A 9 5.31 -11.35 -24.07
N LEU A 10 5.39 -10.18 -23.42
CA LEU A 10 6.64 -9.44 -23.32
C LEU A 10 7.57 -10.16 -22.31
N PRO A 11 8.83 -10.47 -22.67
CA PRO A 11 9.76 -11.13 -21.76
C PRO A 11 10.05 -10.24 -20.55
N SER A 12 10.14 -10.86 -19.36
CA SER A 12 10.55 -10.16 -18.14
C SER A 12 11.93 -9.51 -18.35
N PRO A 13 12.13 -8.25 -17.91
CA PRO A 13 13.40 -7.54 -18.07
C PRO A 13 14.56 -8.23 -17.34
N VAL A 14 14.28 -9.16 -16.41
CA VAL A 14 15.28 -10.04 -15.78
C VAL A 14 16.12 -10.82 -16.82
N ALA A 15 15.56 -11.09 -18.01
CA ALA A 15 16.26 -11.78 -19.09
C ALA A 15 17.33 -10.95 -19.85
N SER A 16 17.41 -9.63 -19.62
CA SER A 16 18.35 -8.75 -20.34
C SER A 16 19.27 -7.91 -19.43
N MET A 17 19.30 -8.20 -18.13
CA MET A 17 20.19 -7.51 -17.19
C MET A 17 21.59 -8.15 -17.17
N SER A 18 22.63 -7.31 -17.14
CA SER A 18 24.01 -7.75 -16.88
C SER A 18 24.09 -8.43 -15.51
N THR A 19 24.81 -9.55 -15.43
CA THR A 19 25.03 -10.30 -14.17
C THR A 19 25.92 -9.57 -13.15
N SER A 20 26.34 -8.33 -13.45
CA SER A 20 27.17 -7.48 -12.60
C SER A 20 26.41 -6.60 -11.62
N ASP A 21 25.15 -6.26 -11.93
CA ASP A 21 24.39 -5.29 -11.14
C ASP A 21 23.45 -6.03 -10.17
N PRO A 22 23.39 -5.64 -8.88
CA PRO A 22 22.45 -6.25 -7.95
C PRO A 22 21.01 -5.96 -8.40
N PRO A 23 20.09 -6.93 -8.33
CA PRO A 23 18.71 -6.72 -8.76
C PRO A 23 18.09 -5.56 -7.97
N PHE A 24 17.53 -4.57 -8.70
CA PHE A 24 16.97 -3.38 -8.09
C PHE A 24 15.82 -3.76 -7.16
N ARG A 25 16.00 -3.48 -5.87
CA ARG A 25 15.02 -3.75 -4.83
C ARG A 25 13.90 -2.73 -4.90
N LEU A 26 12.71 -3.17 -5.28
CA LEU A 26 11.51 -2.34 -5.28
C LEU A 26 10.95 -2.22 -3.86
N ILE A 27 10.26 -1.11 -3.59
CA ILE A 27 9.55 -0.86 -2.32
C ILE A 27 8.12 -0.50 -2.68
N ASP A 28 7.18 -1.35 -2.26
CA ASP A 28 5.76 -1.07 -2.31
C ASP A 28 5.39 -0.14 -1.14
N CYS A 29 5.08 1.12 -1.44
CA CYS A 29 4.86 2.15 -0.43
C CYS A 29 3.43 2.18 0.13
N HIS A 30 2.50 1.43 -0.46
CA HIS A 30 1.11 1.38 -0.02
C HIS A 30 0.43 0.10 -0.54
N ALA A 31 0.03 -0.81 0.37
CA ALA A 31 -0.84 -1.94 0.03
C ALA A 31 -1.59 -2.50 1.26
N HIS A 32 -2.81 -2.97 1.07
CA HIS A 32 -3.59 -3.71 2.06
C HIS A 32 -3.20 -5.20 2.08
N THR A 33 -1.89 -5.50 2.11
CA THR A 33 -1.36 -6.87 2.05
C THR A 33 -1.23 -7.52 3.42
N TYR A 34 -2.34 -8.08 3.90
CA TYR A 34 -2.43 -8.90 5.11
C TYR A 34 -3.48 -10.02 4.91
N PRO A 35 -3.42 -11.15 5.64
CA PRO A 35 -4.21 -12.34 5.32
C PRO A 35 -5.73 -12.14 5.22
N SER A 36 -6.35 -11.32 6.07
CA SER A 36 -7.80 -11.06 6.00
C SER A 36 -8.27 -10.33 4.73
N GLN A 37 -7.40 -9.58 4.05
CA GLN A 37 -7.67 -8.95 2.74
C GLN A 37 -7.45 -9.92 1.56
N PHE A 38 -6.85 -11.08 1.82
CA PHE A 38 -6.57 -12.12 0.83
C PHE A 38 -7.17 -13.49 1.24
N PRO A 39 -8.46 -13.56 1.62
CA PRO A 39 -9.05 -14.75 2.24
C PRO A 39 -9.14 -15.96 1.29
N HIS A 40 -9.03 -15.73 -0.03
CA HIS A 40 -9.16 -16.75 -1.06
C HIS A 40 -7.82 -17.19 -1.68
N CYS A 41 -6.67 -16.73 -1.17
CA CYS A 41 -5.35 -17.19 -1.64
C CYS A 41 -4.40 -17.55 -0.50
N ASP A 42 -3.43 -18.43 -0.78
CA ASP A 42 -2.35 -18.70 0.16
C ASP A 42 -1.41 -17.47 0.19
N PHE A 43 -1.37 -16.83 1.35
CA PHE A 43 -0.66 -15.58 1.58
C PHE A 43 0.86 -15.73 1.41
N LEU A 44 1.44 -16.90 1.71
CA LEU A 44 2.89 -17.11 1.56
C LEU A 44 3.33 -17.17 0.08
N PRO A 45 2.68 -17.90 -0.83
CA PRO A 45 2.84 -17.79 -2.27
C PRO A 45 2.65 -16.37 -2.83
N LEU A 46 1.72 -15.56 -2.30
CA LEU A 46 1.60 -14.15 -2.71
C LEU A 46 2.88 -13.38 -2.40
N LEU A 47 3.40 -13.52 -1.18
CA LEU A 47 4.67 -12.89 -0.78
C LEU A 47 5.88 -13.47 -1.53
N ARG A 48 5.84 -14.73 -1.96
CA ARG A 48 6.84 -15.32 -2.88
C ARG A 48 6.80 -14.67 -4.27
N ARG A 49 5.62 -14.40 -4.84
CA ARG A 49 5.48 -13.69 -6.12
C ARG A 49 5.99 -12.25 -6.01
N ALA A 50 5.71 -11.57 -4.91
CA ALA A 50 6.26 -10.24 -4.63
C ALA A 50 7.81 -10.27 -4.59
N ALA A 51 8.41 -11.20 -3.84
CA ALA A 51 9.86 -11.34 -3.79
C ALA A 51 10.49 -11.68 -5.15
N ALA A 52 9.84 -12.53 -5.96
CA ALA A 52 10.27 -12.86 -7.32
C ALA A 52 10.21 -11.64 -8.27
N ALA A 53 9.25 -10.73 -8.06
CA ALA A 53 9.18 -9.42 -8.72
C ALA A 53 10.16 -8.37 -8.13
N CYS A 54 11.17 -8.81 -7.38
CA CYS A 54 12.18 -7.97 -6.71
C CYS A 54 11.62 -6.98 -5.67
N VAL A 55 10.40 -7.19 -5.16
CA VAL A 55 9.89 -6.43 -4.00
C VAL A 55 10.70 -6.81 -2.77
N SER A 56 11.26 -5.79 -2.11
CA SER A 56 12.05 -5.94 -0.89
C SER A 56 11.28 -5.55 0.37
N HIS A 57 10.36 -4.61 0.24
CA HIS A 57 9.53 -4.09 1.32
C HIS A 57 8.11 -3.86 0.83
N ILE A 58 7.14 -4.18 1.68
CA ILE A 58 5.75 -3.74 1.52
C ILE A 58 5.37 -2.92 2.77
N VAL A 59 5.08 -1.64 2.57
CA VAL A 59 4.48 -0.77 3.58
C VAL A 59 2.99 -1.06 3.58
N THR A 60 2.56 -1.85 4.56
CA THR A 60 1.17 -2.30 4.63
C THR A 60 0.32 -1.42 5.53
N VAL A 61 -0.87 -1.06 5.04
CA VAL A 61 -1.79 -0.10 5.68
C VAL A 61 -3.09 -0.77 6.15
N PRO A 62 -3.52 -0.52 7.40
CA PRO A 62 -4.84 -0.91 7.89
C PRO A 62 -5.93 0.05 7.43
N GLU A 63 -7.14 -0.47 7.26
CA GLU A 63 -8.37 0.34 7.22
C GLU A 63 -9.02 0.41 8.62
N THR A 64 -8.88 -0.65 9.42
CA THR A 64 -9.45 -0.78 10.78
C THR A 64 -8.42 -1.08 11.88
N LEU A 65 -8.83 -0.96 13.15
CA LEU A 65 -7.99 -1.36 14.30
C LEU A 65 -7.67 -2.87 14.30
N ALA A 66 -8.56 -3.73 13.78
CA ALA A 66 -8.32 -5.17 13.71
C ALA A 66 -7.17 -5.46 12.72
N ASP A 67 -7.23 -4.84 11.55
CA ASP A 67 -6.19 -4.88 10.52
C ASP A 67 -4.85 -4.43 11.08
N ALA A 68 -4.83 -3.34 11.85
CA ALA A 68 -3.60 -2.82 12.46
C ALA A 68 -2.95 -3.84 13.40
N HIS A 69 -3.75 -4.58 14.18
CA HIS A 69 -3.26 -5.67 15.02
C HIS A 69 -2.77 -6.87 14.20
N GLU A 70 -3.46 -7.24 13.11
CA GLU A 70 -3.03 -8.30 12.20
C GLU A 70 -1.71 -7.95 11.49
N ILE A 71 -1.59 -6.74 10.96
CA ILE A 71 -0.38 -6.16 10.34
C ILE A 71 0.80 -6.17 11.32
N LEU A 72 0.59 -5.75 12.57
CA LEU A 72 1.64 -5.79 13.61
C LEU A 72 2.02 -7.22 13.98
N ALA A 73 1.04 -8.12 14.11
CA ALA A 73 1.31 -9.54 14.37
C ALA A 73 2.10 -10.16 13.22
N LEU A 74 1.74 -9.87 11.97
CA LEU A 74 2.44 -10.27 10.76
C LEU A 74 3.88 -9.75 10.77
N ALA A 75 4.10 -8.43 10.90
CA ALA A 75 5.44 -7.84 10.92
C ALA A 75 6.35 -8.40 12.04
N ARG A 76 5.78 -8.81 13.19
CA ARG A 76 6.50 -9.42 14.32
C ARG A 76 6.83 -10.90 14.12
N SER A 77 5.92 -11.65 13.50
CA SER A 77 6.08 -13.09 13.25
C SER A 77 6.81 -13.40 11.93
N HIS A 78 6.85 -12.43 11.01
CA HIS A 78 7.38 -12.54 9.66
C HIS A 78 8.37 -11.41 9.28
N PRO A 79 9.28 -10.93 10.15
CA PRO A 79 10.16 -9.79 9.85
C PRO A 79 11.18 -10.07 8.73
N LEU A 80 11.38 -11.35 8.39
CA LEU A 80 12.23 -11.86 7.31
C LEU A 80 11.56 -13.14 6.78
N ILE A 81 10.83 -13.11 5.64
CA ILE A 81 10.13 -14.32 5.09
C ILE A 81 11.02 -15.11 4.11
N LEU A 82 10.69 -16.40 3.91
CA LEU A 82 11.55 -17.58 3.66
C LEU A 82 10.82 -18.68 2.78
N PRO A 83 11.43 -19.59 1.96
CA PRO A 83 12.54 -19.61 0.96
C PRO A 83 12.09 -19.61 -0.56
N THR A 84 12.99 -19.60 -1.58
CA THR A 84 13.60 -20.76 -2.33
C THR A 84 14.61 -20.32 -3.43
N GLU A 85 15.55 -21.19 -3.83
CA GLU A 85 16.62 -20.92 -4.84
C GLU A 85 16.08 -20.50 -6.23
N CYS A 86 16.63 -19.43 -6.81
CA CYS A 86 16.76 -19.32 -8.26
C CYS A 86 18.18 -19.79 -8.62
N ARG A 87 18.31 -21.02 -9.14
CA ARG A 87 19.61 -21.52 -9.60
C ARG A 87 20.03 -20.76 -10.86
N THR A 88 21.10 -20.01 -10.75
CA THR A 88 21.91 -19.60 -11.90
C THR A 88 22.70 -20.81 -12.40
N GLY A 89 22.16 -21.52 -13.39
CA GLY A 89 22.78 -22.69 -14.00
C GLY A 89 21.75 -23.75 -14.39
N ASP A 90 22.03 -24.44 -15.50
CA ASP A 90 21.25 -25.57 -16.05
C ASP A 90 19.97 -25.21 -16.86
N ILE A 91 20.13 -24.38 -17.90
CA ILE A 91 19.30 -24.49 -19.13
C ILE A 91 20.23 -24.70 -20.33
N ASP A 92 20.80 -25.90 -20.41
CA ASP A 92 21.55 -26.34 -21.60
C ASP A 92 21.36 -27.85 -21.85
N SER A 93 20.10 -28.26 -21.98
CA SER A 93 19.72 -29.43 -22.79
C SER A 93 18.21 -29.45 -23.01
N ALA A 94 17.78 -29.25 -24.25
CA ALA A 94 16.42 -29.61 -24.65
C ALA A 94 16.30 -31.14 -24.75
N ASP A 95 15.23 -31.71 -24.21
CA ASP A 95 14.55 -32.81 -24.89
C ASP A 95 13.05 -32.78 -24.61
N GLN A 96 12.26 -33.25 -25.58
CA GLN A 96 10.81 -33.36 -25.50
C GLN A 96 10.42 -34.73 -24.98
N THR A 97 9.49 -34.83 -24.04
CA THR A 97 8.57 -35.98 -23.94
C THR A 97 7.42 -35.71 -22.97
N GLU A 98 6.27 -36.32 -23.23
CA GLU A 98 5.04 -36.18 -22.45
C GLU A 98 5.09 -36.87 -21.06
N PRO A 99 4.24 -36.46 -20.09
CA PRO A 99 4.26 -37.05 -18.75
C PRO A 99 3.60 -38.44 -18.70
N PRO A 100 4.27 -39.49 -18.20
CA PRO A 100 3.64 -40.78 -17.98
C PRO A 100 2.90 -40.85 -16.64
N VAL A 101 1.76 -41.54 -16.64
CA VAL A 101 0.92 -41.75 -15.45
C VAL A 101 1.55 -42.77 -14.50
N GLY A 102 1.71 -42.38 -13.24
CA GLY A 102 1.66 -43.26 -12.06
C GLY A 102 2.94 -44.01 -11.66
N ARG A 103 3.46 -43.68 -10.46
CA ARG A 103 4.04 -44.66 -9.51
C ARG A 103 4.16 -44.07 -8.09
N THR A 104 4.31 -44.98 -7.13
CA THR A 104 4.16 -44.78 -5.68
C THR A 104 5.33 -44.05 -5.01
N ALA A 105 5.05 -43.30 -3.95
CA ALA A 105 6.03 -42.58 -3.14
C ALA A 105 6.97 -43.51 -2.34
N PRO A 106 8.26 -43.16 -2.18
CA PRO A 106 9.14 -43.73 -1.17
C PRO A 106 9.09 -42.93 0.13
N THR A 107 8.96 -43.62 1.27
CA THR A 107 9.09 -43.04 2.61
C THR A 107 10.55 -42.77 2.94
N GLY A 108 10.94 -41.50 3.08
CA GLY A 108 12.29 -41.09 3.46
C GLY A 108 12.28 -39.83 4.33
N SER A 109 12.84 -39.93 5.54
CA SER A 109 12.96 -38.78 6.46
C SER A 109 14.01 -37.80 5.96
N ALA A 110 13.59 -36.81 5.17
CA ALA A 110 14.41 -35.66 4.82
C ALA A 110 14.12 -34.52 5.81
N ARG A 111 15.13 -34.11 6.58
CA ARG A 111 15.07 -32.85 7.34
C ARG A 111 15.01 -31.70 6.35
N HIS A 112 13.85 -31.07 6.19
CA HIS A 112 13.69 -29.93 5.30
C HIS A 112 14.42 -28.69 5.86
N ASN A 113 15.66 -28.50 5.42
CA ASN A 113 16.33 -27.19 5.44
C ASN A 113 15.69 -26.29 4.37
N SER A 114 14.61 -25.59 4.72
CA SER A 114 13.96 -24.59 3.86
C SER A 114 14.49 -23.18 4.20
N GLY A 115 15.39 -22.65 3.35
CA GLY A 115 16.19 -21.40 3.52
C GLY A 115 15.42 -20.07 3.57
N LEU A 116 15.86 -18.98 2.89
CA LEU A 116 15.41 -17.60 3.21
C LEU A 116 15.13 -16.68 1.96
N LEU A 117 13.97 -15.94 1.85
CA LEU A 117 13.48 -15.12 0.67
C LEU A 117 13.85 -13.62 0.70
N GLY A 118 13.85 -12.96 1.86
CA GLY A 118 14.35 -11.57 2.01
C GLY A 118 13.34 -10.42 1.82
N LEU A 119 12.03 -10.70 1.72
CA LEU A 119 10.96 -9.70 1.76
C LEU A 119 10.67 -9.27 3.22
N LYS A 120 10.45 -7.97 3.44
CA LYS A 120 10.12 -7.35 4.74
C LYS A 120 8.73 -6.70 4.71
N ILE A 121 7.91 -6.95 5.74
CA ILE A 121 6.65 -6.24 5.97
C ILE A 121 6.91 -5.04 6.89
N ALA A 122 6.46 -3.85 6.48
CA ALA A 122 6.63 -2.61 7.21
C ALA A 122 5.25 -2.06 7.64
N PRO A 123 4.90 -2.09 8.93
CA PRO A 123 3.56 -1.76 9.38
C PRO A 123 3.31 -0.25 9.42
N ALA A 124 2.17 0.19 8.89
CA ALA A 124 1.55 1.49 9.19
C ALA A 124 0.41 1.30 10.21
N ILE A 125 0.00 2.38 10.89
CA ILE A 125 -1.16 2.38 11.80
C ILE A 125 -1.90 3.70 11.66
N GLY A 126 -3.22 3.65 11.44
CA GLY A 126 -4.08 4.81 11.26
C GLY A 126 -5.55 4.41 11.23
N LEU A 127 -6.43 5.40 11.28
CA LEU A 127 -7.87 5.26 11.08
C LEU A 127 -8.24 5.91 9.74
N HIS A 128 -8.71 5.08 8.81
CA HIS A 128 -9.12 5.48 7.47
C HIS A 128 -10.39 6.37 7.53
N PRO A 129 -10.58 7.37 6.64
CA PRO A 129 -11.76 8.25 6.62
C PRO A 129 -13.11 7.54 6.41
N VAL A 130 -13.10 6.26 6.02
CA VAL A 130 -14.26 5.45 5.63
C VAL A 130 -14.05 4.03 6.16
N GLN A 131 -15.07 3.32 6.62
CA GLN A 131 -14.96 1.87 6.81
C GLN A 131 -15.29 1.13 5.51
N PRO A 132 -14.46 0.15 5.09
CA PRO A 132 -14.85 -0.78 4.04
C PRO A 132 -16.08 -1.58 4.50
N GLY A 133 -17.02 -1.81 3.58
CA GLY A 133 -18.00 -2.87 3.77
C GLY A 133 -17.32 -4.24 3.60
N PRO A 134 -17.89 -5.34 4.12
CA PRO A 134 -17.32 -6.66 3.91
C PRO A 134 -17.20 -6.97 2.41
N TYR A 135 -16.08 -7.59 2.02
CA TYR A 135 -15.98 -8.27 0.74
C TYR A 135 -17.03 -9.40 0.69
N PRO A 136 -17.71 -9.59 -0.45
CA PRO A 136 -18.73 -10.65 -0.57
C PRO A 136 -18.08 -12.02 -0.38
N PRO A 137 -18.68 -12.94 0.41
CA PRO A 137 -18.02 -14.16 0.86
C PRO A 137 -17.79 -15.21 -0.25
N ASP A 138 -18.52 -15.11 -1.36
CA ASP A 138 -18.49 -16.08 -2.46
C ASP A 138 -18.41 -15.37 -3.82
N VAL A 139 -17.21 -15.36 -4.42
CA VAL A 139 -17.02 -15.24 -5.88
C VAL A 139 -16.02 -16.32 -6.31
N ASP A 140 -16.50 -17.31 -7.06
CA ASP A 140 -15.63 -18.30 -7.70
C ASP A 140 -14.57 -17.58 -8.54
N ALA A 141 -13.30 -17.97 -8.34
CA ALA A 141 -12.11 -17.37 -8.97
C ALA A 141 -12.07 -17.48 -10.52
N THR A 142 -13.11 -18.04 -11.14
CA THR A 142 -13.35 -18.14 -12.58
C THR A 142 -14.25 -17.03 -13.11
N SER A 143 -14.88 -16.24 -12.25
CA SER A 143 -15.70 -15.08 -12.63
C SER A 143 -14.98 -13.78 -12.29
N ALA A 144 -14.47 -13.07 -13.30
CA ALA A 144 -13.83 -11.76 -13.18
C ALA A 144 -14.87 -10.64 -12.92
N GLY A 145 -15.59 -10.77 -11.81
CA GLY A 145 -16.57 -9.80 -11.31
C GLY A 145 -15.95 -8.91 -10.25
N PHE A 146 -16.18 -7.60 -10.39
CA PHE A 146 -15.73 -6.52 -9.50
C PHE A 146 -15.61 -6.90 -8.01
N LEU A 147 -14.38 -6.95 -7.51
CA LEU A 147 -14.08 -6.83 -6.08
C LEU A 147 -14.02 -5.35 -5.69
N GLU A 148 -15.17 -4.72 -5.58
CA GLU A 148 -15.34 -3.56 -4.71
C GLU A 148 -16.09 -4.00 -3.44
N PRO A 149 -15.75 -3.46 -2.25
CA PRO A 149 -16.47 -3.78 -1.02
C PRO A 149 -17.97 -3.48 -1.17
N SER A 150 -18.80 -4.40 -0.68
CA SER A 150 -20.25 -4.46 -0.97
C SER A 150 -21.00 -3.14 -0.77
N SER A 151 -20.55 -2.30 0.16
CA SER A 151 -20.77 -0.87 0.15
C SER A 151 -19.80 -0.16 1.10
N SER A 152 -19.13 0.91 0.67
CA SER A 152 -18.56 1.85 1.63
C SER A 152 -19.69 2.51 2.43
N THR A 153 -19.66 2.43 3.76
CA THR A 153 -20.73 3.00 4.59
C THR A 153 -20.27 4.29 5.24
N THR A 154 -21.12 5.32 5.13
CA THR A 154 -20.94 6.57 5.85
C THR A 154 -21.06 6.30 7.35
N LEU A 155 -19.95 6.32 8.08
CA LEU A 155 -19.98 6.19 9.53
C LEU A 155 -20.61 7.43 10.17
N SER A 156 -21.33 7.21 11.28
CA SER A 156 -21.77 8.33 12.12
C SER A 156 -20.57 8.98 12.82
N ARG A 157 -20.67 10.28 13.10
CA ARG A 157 -19.67 11.04 13.88
C ARG A 157 -19.24 10.31 15.15
N SER A 158 -20.19 9.71 15.85
CA SER A 158 -19.96 8.97 17.09
C SER A 158 -19.05 7.76 16.90
N VAL A 159 -19.22 6.99 15.81
CA VAL A 159 -18.40 5.79 15.56
C VAL A 159 -16.95 6.19 15.25
N GLN A 160 -16.74 7.14 14.32
CA GLN A 160 -15.40 7.58 13.95
C GLN A 160 -14.61 8.16 15.14
N LEU A 161 -15.27 8.90 16.04
CA LEU A 161 -14.62 9.44 17.23
C LEU A 161 -14.40 8.39 18.33
N CYS A 162 -15.28 7.39 18.47
CA CYS A 162 -15.09 6.28 19.41
C CYS A 162 -13.92 5.36 19.01
N GLU A 163 -13.71 5.11 17.72
CA GLU A 163 -12.62 4.26 17.23
C GLU A 163 -11.26 4.97 17.20
N LEU A 164 -11.26 6.31 17.15
CA LEU A 164 -10.05 7.10 17.09
C LEU A 164 -9.18 6.97 18.36
N GLU A 165 -9.75 6.98 19.57
CA GLU A 165 -8.94 6.91 20.80
C GLU A 165 -8.15 5.59 20.91
N PRO A 166 -8.74 4.40 20.68
CA PRO A 166 -8.00 3.14 20.57
C PRO A 166 -6.85 3.17 19.55
N VAL A 167 -7.08 3.74 18.36
CA VAL A 167 -6.05 3.82 17.30
C VAL A 167 -4.91 4.76 17.72
N LEU A 168 -5.21 5.94 18.27
CA LEU A 168 -4.19 6.87 18.77
C LEU A 168 -3.38 6.28 19.92
N ALA A 169 -4.02 5.50 20.82
CA ALA A 169 -3.34 4.79 21.89
C ALA A 169 -2.39 3.71 21.36
N LEU A 170 -2.81 2.93 20.36
CA LEU A 170 -1.97 1.93 19.69
C LEU A 170 -0.75 2.57 19.00
N ILE A 171 -0.96 3.66 18.25
CA ILE A 171 0.13 4.42 17.60
C ILE A 171 1.18 4.86 18.62
N ARG A 172 0.76 5.43 19.76
CA ARG A 172 1.68 5.86 20.83
C ARG A 172 2.48 4.67 21.38
N SER A 173 1.81 3.57 21.70
CA SER A 173 2.44 2.33 22.21
C SER A 173 3.50 1.76 21.26
N GLU A 174 3.20 1.66 19.97
CA GLU A 174 4.12 1.11 18.97
C GLU A 174 5.27 2.08 18.64
N ALA A 175 5.01 3.38 18.62
CA ALA A 175 6.05 4.40 18.45
C ALA A 175 7.05 4.40 19.62
N GLU A 176 6.57 4.31 20.87
CA GLU A 176 7.43 4.17 22.05
C GLU A 176 8.22 2.86 22.05
N SER A 177 7.57 1.74 21.72
CA SER A 177 8.22 0.42 21.70
C SER A 177 9.36 0.36 20.67
N GLY A 178 9.14 0.93 19.48
CA GLY A 178 10.17 1.09 18.46
C GLY A 178 11.33 2.03 18.87
N MET A 179 11.09 2.99 19.77
CA MET A 179 12.15 3.82 20.35
C MET A 179 12.93 3.09 21.45
N ARG A 180 12.27 2.35 22.34
CA ARG A 180 12.94 1.57 23.41
C ARG A 180 13.84 0.47 22.84
N GLY A 181 13.41 -0.20 21.76
CA GLY A 181 14.22 -1.18 21.04
C GLY A 181 15.49 -0.62 20.37
N ARG A 182 15.63 0.71 20.24
CA ARG A 182 16.86 1.37 19.77
C ARG A 182 17.86 1.70 20.89
N SER A 183 17.40 1.87 22.13
CA SER A 183 18.25 2.27 23.26
C SER A 183 18.85 1.09 24.04
N GLY A 184 18.49 -0.16 23.70
CA GLY A 184 18.89 -1.37 24.43
C GLY A 184 20.33 -1.86 24.20
N ILE A 185 21.09 -1.31 23.26
CA ILE A 185 22.49 -1.71 23.03
C ILE A 185 23.41 -0.93 23.97
N THR A 186 23.37 -1.28 25.25
CA THR A 186 24.51 -1.05 26.17
C THR A 186 25.32 -2.32 26.19
N LEU A 187 26.58 -2.27 25.73
CA LEU A 187 27.49 -3.40 25.75
C LEU A 187 27.79 -3.81 27.21
N GLN A 188 27.16 -4.90 27.67
CA GLN A 188 27.69 -5.70 28.78
C GLN A 188 28.31 -6.97 28.21
N GLU A 189 29.54 -7.23 28.62
CA GLU A 189 30.37 -8.34 28.16
C GLU A 189 29.90 -9.67 28.79
N THR A 190 28.87 -10.29 28.22
CA THR A 190 28.54 -11.70 28.48
C THR A 190 28.35 -12.44 27.17
N GLY A 191 29.19 -13.43 26.92
CA GLY A 191 29.39 -14.08 25.62
C GLY A 191 28.30 -15.06 25.17
N GLU A 192 27.05 -14.63 25.11
CA GLU A 192 25.95 -15.36 24.45
C GLU A 192 25.25 -14.43 23.45
N SER A 193 25.61 -14.55 22.17
CA SER A 193 25.10 -13.68 21.10
C SER A 193 23.70 -14.08 20.62
N ASN A 194 22.70 -13.95 21.50
CA ASN A 194 21.32 -13.82 21.05
C ASN A 194 21.14 -12.45 20.40
N ALA A 195 21.34 -12.38 19.08
CA ALA A 195 21.04 -11.19 18.30
C ALA A 195 19.54 -10.90 18.41
N SER A 196 19.17 -9.94 19.26
CA SER A 196 17.79 -9.49 19.40
C SER A 196 17.33 -8.92 18.06
N VAL A 197 16.50 -9.70 17.34
CA VAL A 197 15.84 -9.22 16.11
C VAL A 197 15.00 -8.03 16.52
N GLY A 198 15.50 -6.83 16.20
CA GLY A 198 14.84 -5.58 16.59
C GLY A 198 13.44 -5.56 16.03
N THR A 199 12.43 -5.52 16.90
CA THR A 199 11.02 -5.54 16.54
C THR A 199 10.75 -4.47 15.48
N ALA A 200 10.17 -4.88 14.35
CA ALA A 200 9.79 -3.98 13.27
C ALA A 200 8.64 -3.08 13.74
N GLY A 201 9.00 -1.96 14.38
CA GLY A 201 8.05 -0.93 14.79
C GLY A 201 7.48 -0.18 13.58
N MET A 202 6.31 0.44 13.77
CA MET A 202 5.61 1.16 12.70
C MET A 202 6.50 2.20 11.99
N VAL A 203 6.33 2.30 10.67
CA VAL A 203 7.15 3.18 9.81
C VAL A 203 6.50 4.53 9.52
N CYS A 204 5.17 4.61 9.56
CA CYS A 204 4.37 5.82 9.35
C CYS A 204 3.00 5.72 10.03
N ILE A 205 2.30 6.84 10.18
CA ILE A 205 0.87 6.86 10.54
C ILE A 205 0.06 6.81 9.24
N GLY A 206 -0.82 5.82 9.12
CA GLY A 206 -1.58 5.56 7.90
C GLY A 206 -2.34 4.23 7.96
N GLU A 207 -3.41 4.04 7.20
CA GLU A 207 -3.95 5.03 6.25
C GLU A 207 -4.83 6.07 6.97
N ILE A 208 -4.65 7.36 6.63
CA ILE A 208 -5.38 8.49 7.21
C ILE A 208 -5.77 9.47 6.11
N GLY A 209 -6.81 10.30 6.23
CA GLY A 209 -7.07 11.32 5.23
C GLY A 209 -8.52 11.74 5.07
N LEU A 210 -8.93 12.00 3.83
CA LEU A 210 -10.25 12.54 3.47
C LEU A 210 -10.82 11.84 2.22
N ASP A 211 -12.05 11.33 2.30
CA ASP A 211 -12.84 10.88 1.14
C ASP A 211 -14.13 11.70 1.05
N PHE A 212 -14.15 12.63 0.09
CA PHE A 212 -15.29 13.48 -0.21
C PHE A 212 -16.06 13.02 -1.45
N SER A 213 -15.88 11.77 -1.88
CA SER A 213 -16.58 11.21 -3.04
C SER A 213 -18.10 11.16 -2.79
N PRO A 214 -18.94 11.32 -3.83
CA PRO A 214 -20.39 11.28 -3.69
C PRO A 214 -20.93 9.99 -3.07
N ASN A 215 -20.19 8.87 -3.18
CA ASN A 215 -20.57 7.59 -2.57
C ASN A 215 -20.40 7.59 -1.04
N VAL A 216 -19.51 8.43 -0.50
CA VAL A 216 -19.23 8.53 0.94
C VAL A 216 -20.02 9.65 1.59
N VAL A 217 -20.13 10.81 0.94
CA VAL A 217 -20.85 11.97 1.50
C VAL A 217 -22.29 12.12 1.01
N GLY A 218 -22.68 11.41 -0.06
CA GLY A 218 -24.00 11.55 -0.72
C GLY A 218 -24.97 10.38 -0.56
N LYS A 219 -24.60 9.29 0.12
CA LYS A 219 -25.46 8.08 0.30
C LYS A 219 -26.74 8.29 1.13
N LEU A 220 -26.94 9.46 1.71
CA LEU A 220 -28.20 9.88 2.36
C LEU A 220 -29.39 10.08 1.39
N THR A 221 -29.23 9.75 0.10
CA THR A 221 -30.19 10.03 -0.97
C THR A 221 -31.07 8.84 -1.39
N GLY A 222 -30.84 7.63 -0.87
CA GLY A 222 -31.46 6.39 -1.36
C GLY A 222 -32.22 5.57 -0.32
N GLY A 223 -33.25 6.13 0.32
CA GLY A 223 -34.04 5.41 1.34
C GLY A 223 -35.54 5.71 1.39
N GLU A 224 -35.99 6.92 1.05
CA GLU A 224 -37.40 7.31 1.22
C GLU A 224 -38.16 7.34 -0.11
N SER A 225 -38.77 6.19 -0.46
CA SER A 225 -39.81 6.12 -1.50
C SER A 225 -41.15 6.61 -0.95
N SER A 226 -41.29 7.91 -0.67
CA SER A 226 -42.60 8.50 -0.36
C SER A 226 -42.72 9.97 -0.73
N SER A 227 -43.55 10.21 -1.74
CA SER A 227 -44.18 11.47 -2.13
C SER A 227 -44.42 12.50 -1.00
N SER A 228 -43.72 13.63 -1.02
CA SER A 228 -44.27 14.94 -0.61
C SER A 228 -43.43 16.13 -1.09
N SER A 229 -44.13 17.20 -1.46
CA SER A 229 -43.56 18.38 -2.12
C SER A 229 -42.93 19.36 -1.11
N ASN A 230 -41.60 19.34 -0.94
CA ASN A 230 -40.87 20.49 -0.37
C ASN A 230 -39.37 20.52 -0.72
N SER A 231 -39.04 20.73 -2.00
CA SER A 231 -37.68 20.59 -2.56
C SER A 231 -36.60 21.46 -1.91
N ASN A 232 -36.94 22.66 -1.43
CA ASN A 232 -35.95 23.62 -0.92
C ASN A 232 -35.45 23.24 0.50
N SER A 233 -36.32 22.68 1.34
CA SER A 233 -35.97 22.27 2.71
C SER A 233 -35.12 20.99 2.71
N THR A 234 -35.42 20.03 1.84
CA THR A 234 -34.65 18.77 1.73
C THR A 234 -33.23 19.04 1.22
N SER A 235 -33.08 19.93 0.24
CA SER A 235 -31.77 20.27 -0.35
C SER A 235 -30.81 20.92 0.67
N SER A 236 -31.33 21.79 1.54
CA SER A 236 -30.52 22.43 2.60
C SER A 236 -30.13 21.46 3.71
N ILE A 237 -31.02 20.54 4.11
CA ILE A 237 -30.70 19.49 5.09
C ILE A 237 -29.61 18.53 4.57
N ILE A 238 -29.67 18.14 3.29
CA ILE A 238 -28.64 17.27 2.67
C ILE A 238 -27.28 17.99 2.62
N ALA A 239 -27.25 19.27 2.28
CA ALA A 239 -26.02 20.06 2.29
C ALA A 239 -25.40 20.17 3.69
N LEU A 240 -26.22 20.41 4.73
CA LEU A 240 -25.74 20.47 6.12
C LEU A 240 -25.13 19.14 6.57
N LYS A 241 -25.79 18.00 6.31
CA LYS A 241 -25.25 16.67 6.64
C LYS A 241 -23.95 16.36 5.87
N THR A 242 -23.88 16.77 4.61
CA THR A 242 -22.66 16.63 3.77
C THR A 242 -21.47 17.36 4.40
N GLU A 243 -21.66 18.62 4.81
CA GLU A 243 -20.59 19.40 5.42
C GLU A 243 -20.23 18.93 6.85
N GLU A 244 -21.20 18.42 7.62
CA GLU A 244 -20.93 17.78 8.90
C GLU A 244 -19.99 16.57 8.75
N LEU A 245 -20.26 15.66 7.80
CA LEU A 245 -19.40 14.50 7.53
C LEU A 245 -17.97 14.90 7.13
N LYS A 246 -17.84 15.90 6.25
CA LYS A 246 -16.53 16.46 5.88
C LYS A 246 -15.80 17.08 7.08
N ALA A 247 -16.52 17.75 7.97
CA ALA A 247 -15.96 18.33 9.18
C ALA A 247 -15.43 17.25 10.14
N VAL A 248 -16.13 16.12 10.28
CA VAL A 248 -15.68 14.98 11.09
C VAL A 248 -14.42 14.33 10.49
N GLN A 249 -14.39 14.07 9.18
CA GLN A 249 -13.17 13.54 8.55
C GLN A 249 -11.97 14.48 8.77
N ARG A 250 -12.16 15.80 8.66
CA ARG A 250 -11.10 16.79 8.99
C ARG A 250 -10.71 16.77 10.46
N GLU A 251 -11.67 16.65 11.39
CA GLU A 251 -11.40 16.52 12.83
C GLU A 251 -10.53 15.29 13.12
N VAL A 252 -10.91 14.12 12.62
CA VAL A 252 -10.18 12.85 12.75
C VAL A 252 -8.79 12.96 12.09
N PHE A 253 -8.70 13.47 10.87
CA PHE A 253 -7.42 13.59 10.15
C PHE A 253 -6.45 14.53 10.86
N ARG A 254 -6.90 15.71 11.33
CA ARG A 254 -6.07 16.66 12.10
C ARG A 254 -5.53 16.06 13.39
N ARG A 255 -6.32 15.25 14.09
CA ARG A 255 -5.85 14.58 15.32
C ARG A 255 -4.75 13.57 15.04
N GLN A 256 -4.83 12.84 13.93
CA GLN A 256 -3.79 11.91 13.49
C GLN A 256 -2.54 12.63 12.97
N LEU A 257 -2.70 13.74 12.22
CA LEU A 257 -1.59 14.61 11.80
C LEU A 257 -0.86 15.24 12.99
N SER A 258 -1.59 15.69 14.02
CA SER A 258 -1.00 16.21 15.25
C SER A 258 -0.15 15.17 15.97
N LEU A 259 -0.59 13.91 15.99
CA LEU A 259 0.19 12.81 16.56
C LEU A 259 1.42 12.46 15.68
N ALA A 260 1.30 12.56 14.35
CA ALA A 260 2.43 12.38 13.44
C ALA A 260 3.52 13.45 13.65
N ALA A 261 3.11 14.71 13.85
CA ALA A 261 4.02 15.80 14.19
C ALA A 261 4.71 15.57 15.54
N GLU A 262 3.95 15.22 16.59
CA GLU A 262 4.46 14.91 17.94
C GLU A 262 5.51 13.79 17.92
N LEU A 263 5.24 12.72 17.16
CA LEU A 263 6.12 11.54 17.06
C LEU A 263 7.22 11.65 16.00
N SER A 264 7.27 12.76 15.25
CA SER A 264 8.12 12.94 14.06
C SER A 264 8.05 11.74 13.10
N LEU A 265 6.81 11.30 12.83
CA LEU A 265 6.50 10.20 11.92
C LEU A 265 6.05 10.73 10.55
N PRO A 266 6.38 10.02 9.45
CA PRO A 266 5.75 10.22 8.16
C PRO A 266 4.26 9.85 8.19
N VAL A 267 3.51 10.32 7.20
CA VAL A 267 2.08 9.98 7.02
C VAL A 267 1.81 9.34 5.66
N ASN A 268 0.93 8.34 5.63
CA ASN A 268 0.42 7.71 4.40
C ASN A 268 -1.06 8.08 4.24
N VAL A 269 -1.37 8.84 3.19
CA VAL A 269 -2.57 9.68 3.13
C VAL A 269 -3.52 9.29 2.03
N HIS A 270 -4.74 8.90 2.42
CA HIS A 270 -5.91 8.81 1.57
C HIS A 270 -6.34 10.19 1.08
N SER A 271 -6.56 10.34 -0.22
CA SER A 271 -7.39 11.44 -0.70
C SER A 271 -8.21 11.05 -1.92
N ARG A 272 -9.54 11.07 -1.76
CA ARG A 272 -10.50 10.85 -2.85
C ARG A 272 -11.48 12.00 -2.96
N SER A 273 -11.54 12.63 -4.13
CA SER A 273 -12.24 13.91 -4.37
C SER A 273 -11.85 15.04 -3.41
N ALA A 274 -10.70 14.90 -2.73
CA ALA A 274 -10.29 15.72 -1.59
C ALA A 274 -8.80 16.10 -1.59
N GLY A 275 -8.01 15.70 -2.59
CA GLY A 275 -6.54 15.86 -2.58
C GLY A 275 -6.01 17.26 -2.27
N HIS A 276 -6.66 18.30 -2.80
CA HIS A 276 -6.35 19.71 -2.45
C HIS A 276 -6.54 20.02 -0.96
N HIS A 277 -7.62 19.51 -0.36
CA HIS A 277 -7.91 19.72 1.05
C HIS A 277 -6.97 18.91 1.93
N ALA A 278 -6.66 17.67 1.56
CA ALA A 278 -5.73 16.83 2.30
C ALA A 278 -4.33 17.48 2.38
N ILE A 279 -3.82 17.98 1.25
CA ILE A 279 -2.57 18.76 1.19
C ILE A 279 -2.62 19.98 2.12
N GLU A 280 -3.76 20.67 2.23
CA GLU A 280 -3.89 21.85 3.09
C GLU A 280 -3.92 21.52 4.58
N GLU A 281 -4.60 20.45 5.00
CA GLU A 281 -4.54 19.98 6.39
C GLU A 281 -3.11 19.58 6.77
N ILE A 282 -2.38 18.91 5.87
CA ILE A 282 -0.97 18.52 6.09
C ILE A 282 -0.08 19.76 6.27
N VAL A 283 -0.15 20.72 5.34
CA VAL A 283 0.63 21.98 5.45
C VAL A 283 0.27 22.75 6.72
N GLN A 284 -1.00 22.78 7.13
CA GLN A 284 -1.45 23.46 8.35
C GLN A 284 -1.05 22.73 9.63
N SER A 285 -0.89 21.39 9.60
CA SER A 285 -0.51 20.60 10.77
C SER A 285 0.93 20.85 11.25
N GLY A 286 1.78 21.44 10.41
CA GLY A 286 3.16 21.74 10.78
C GLY A 286 4.03 20.50 11.01
N LEU A 287 3.84 19.44 10.21
CA LEU A 287 4.75 18.29 10.21
C LEU A 287 6.22 18.78 10.15
N PRO A 288 7.12 18.23 10.98
CA PRO A 288 8.51 18.65 10.98
C PRO A 288 9.15 18.29 9.63
N ALA A 289 10.18 19.04 9.20
CA ALA A 289 10.87 18.79 7.94
C ALA A 289 11.56 17.41 7.82
N THR A 290 11.65 16.66 8.93
CA THR A 290 12.09 15.27 9.01
C THR A 290 10.98 14.24 8.75
N SER A 291 9.72 14.67 8.76
CA SER A 291 8.55 13.88 8.37
C SER A 291 8.14 14.25 6.95
N ALA A 292 7.65 13.26 6.21
CA ALA A 292 7.10 13.45 4.87
C ALA A 292 5.68 12.86 4.78
N ALA A 293 4.91 13.35 3.81
CA ALA A 293 3.60 12.83 3.48
C ALA A 293 3.64 12.07 2.15
N LEU A 294 3.16 10.84 2.15
CA LEU A 294 2.78 10.11 0.94
C LEU A 294 1.33 10.45 0.61
N MET A 295 1.10 11.15 -0.51
CA MET A 295 -0.21 11.28 -1.12
C MET A 295 -0.45 10.06 -2.00
N HIS A 296 -1.13 9.05 -1.44
CA HIS A 296 -1.30 7.78 -2.13
C HIS A 296 -2.36 7.86 -3.23
N ALA A 297 -2.19 7.07 -4.32
CA ALA A 297 -3.07 6.98 -5.47
C ALA A 297 -3.70 8.32 -5.95
N PHE A 298 -2.94 9.42 -5.90
CA PHE A 298 -3.48 10.78 -5.81
C PHE A 298 -4.49 11.16 -6.93
N ASP A 299 -5.76 11.29 -6.57
CA ASP A 299 -6.89 11.58 -7.47
C ASP A 299 -7.13 13.09 -7.71
N GLY A 300 -6.21 13.95 -7.30
CA GLY A 300 -6.33 15.40 -7.43
C GLY A 300 -5.93 15.94 -8.81
N ARG A 301 -6.03 17.27 -8.95
CA ARG A 301 -5.50 17.99 -10.13
C ARG A 301 -3.99 18.19 -9.98
N LEU A 302 -3.25 18.06 -11.09
CA LEU A 302 -1.80 18.27 -11.17
C LEU A 302 -1.33 19.55 -10.47
N VAL A 303 -2.01 20.69 -10.65
CA VAL A 303 -1.67 21.97 -10.02
C VAL A 303 -1.60 21.94 -8.48
N HIS A 304 -2.32 21.02 -7.83
CA HIS A 304 -2.24 20.81 -6.39
C HIS A 304 -1.02 19.96 -6.02
N ALA A 305 -0.71 18.94 -6.82
CA ALA A 305 0.51 18.14 -6.65
C ALA A 305 1.78 18.99 -6.89
N GLU A 306 1.82 19.80 -7.94
CA GLU A 306 2.90 20.79 -8.22
C GLU A 306 3.03 21.86 -7.13
N ARG A 307 1.97 22.16 -6.38
CA ARG A 307 2.02 23.08 -5.23
C ARG A 307 2.60 22.39 -4.00
N ALA A 308 2.26 21.12 -3.77
CA ALA A 308 2.78 20.30 -2.68
C ALA A 308 4.26 19.91 -2.90
N GLU A 309 4.64 19.52 -4.11
CA GLU A 309 6.02 19.25 -4.49
C GLU A 309 6.93 20.46 -4.20
N ARG A 310 6.54 21.66 -4.66
CA ARG A 310 7.27 22.91 -4.38
C ARG A 310 7.26 23.35 -2.91
N HIS A 311 6.33 22.84 -2.09
CA HIS A 311 6.37 23.05 -0.64
C HIS A 311 7.46 22.19 0.02
N GLY A 312 7.81 21.06 -0.58
CA GLY A 312 8.70 20.04 -0.01
C GLY A 312 7.98 19.13 0.98
N GLY A 313 8.58 17.96 1.24
CA GLY A 313 8.03 16.98 2.18
C GLY A 313 6.86 16.14 1.65
N PHE A 314 6.49 16.27 0.37
CA PHE A 314 5.44 15.46 -0.26
C PHE A 314 6.01 14.48 -1.29
N PHE A 315 5.50 13.26 -1.27
CA PHE A 315 5.73 12.21 -2.26
C PHE A 315 4.38 11.73 -2.82
N PHE A 316 4.41 11.22 -4.05
CA PHE A 316 3.23 10.72 -4.76
C PHE A 316 3.54 9.31 -5.26
N SER A 317 2.73 8.34 -4.86
CA SER A 317 2.86 6.97 -5.36
C SER A 317 2.13 6.78 -6.68
N VAL A 318 2.50 5.71 -7.38
CA VAL A 318 1.98 5.37 -8.70
C VAL A 318 1.52 3.90 -8.70
N PRO A 319 0.20 3.65 -8.77
CA PRO A 319 -0.35 2.30 -8.73
C PRO A 319 -0.39 1.65 -10.13
N PRO A 320 -0.44 0.32 -10.27
CA PRO A 320 -0.33 -0.40 -11.54
C PRO A 320 -1.41 0.00 -12.57
N SER A 321 -2.59 0.43 -12.09
CA SER A 321 -3.64 1.05 -12.90
C SER A 321 -3.22 2.31 -13.69
N VAL A 322 -2.02 2.87 -13.46
CA VAL A 322 -1.45 3.97 -14.24
C VAL A 322 -1.49 3.71 -15.76
N ILE A 323 -1.32 2.47 -16.22
CA ILE A 323 -1.39 2.14 -17.67
C ILE A 323 -2.75 2.45 -18.31
N ARG A 324 -3.81 2.53 -17.50
CA ARG A 324 -5.20 2.77 -17.91
C ARG A 324 -5.82 4.02 -17.27
N SER A 325 -5.03 4.84 -16.57
CA SER A 325 -5.49 6.04 -15.87
C SER A 325 -4.86 7.31 -16.47
N PRO A 326 -5.53 7.98 -17.43
CA PRO A 326 -5.02 9.22 -18.03
C PRO A 326 -4.75 10.33 -16.99
N GLN A 327 -5.47 10.30 -15.88
CA GLN A 327 -5.23 11.22 -14.76
C GLN A 327 -3.92 10.91 -14.05
N THR A 328 -3.66 9.65 -13.67
CA THR A 328 -2.41 9.24 -13.04
C THR A 328 -1.23 9.50 -13.98
N GLN A 329 -1.35 9.17 -15.28
CA GLN A 329 -0.33 9.47 -16.29
C GLN A 329 -0.02 10.97 -16.39
N LYS A 330 -1.04 11.84 -16.22
CA LYS A 330 -0.87 13.29 -16.18
C LYS A 330 -0.16 13.77 -14.90
N ILE A 331 -0.42 13.14 -13.75
CA ILE A 331 0.31 13.42 -12.50
C ILE A 331 1.78 13.02 -12.67
N VAL A 332 2.06 11.76 -13.06
CA VAL A 332 3.42 11.23 -13.29
C VAL A 332 4.20 12.12 -14.26
N LYS A 333 3.62 12.46 -15.41
CA LYS A 333 4.28 13.32 -16.41
C LYS A 333 4.57 14.74 -15.93
N GLY A 334 3.78 15.28 -15.00
CA GLY A 334 3.91 16.66 -14.53
C GLY A 334 4.84 16.82 -13.33
N LEU A 335 5.12 15.74 -12.59
CA LEU A 335 5.98 15.76 -11.41
C LEU A 335 7.41 15.30 -11.75
N PRO A 336 8.44 15.77 -11.02
CA PRO A 336 9.78 15.24 -11.14
C PRO A 336 9.88 13.84 -10.52
N LEU A 337 10.71 12.96 -11.10
CA LEU A 337 10.92 11.60 -10.61
C LEU A 337 11.42 11.55 -9.15
N SER A 338 12.02 12.63 -8.65
CA SER A 338 12.51 12.80 -7.27
C SER A 338 11.44 12.92 -6.18
N CYS A 339 10.16 13.03 -6.54
CA CYS A 339 9.02 12.96 -5.59
C CYS A 339 8.03 11.81 -5.88
N LEU A 340 8.32 10.96 -6.88
CA LEU A 340 7.50 9.78 -7.18
C LEU A 340 7.97 8.55 -6.39
N VAL A 341 7.05 7.71 -5.93
CA VAL A 341 7.35 6.37 -5.39
C VAL A 341 6.48 5.31 -6.05
N LEU A 342 6.74 4.04 -5.79
CA LEU A 342 5.94 2.93 -6.30
C LEU A 342 4.95 2.46 -5.23
N GLU A 343 3.74 2.08 -5.66
CA GLU A 343 2.79 1.33 -4.84
C GLU A 343 2.13 0.24 -5.68
N THR A 344 1.44 -0.70 -5.02
CA THR A 344 0.42 -1.49 -5.68
C THR A 344 -1.01 -1.12 -5.33
N ASP A 345 -1.28 -0.66 -4.11
CA ASP A 345 -2.64 -0.55 -3.56
C ASP A 345 -3.37 -1.91 -3.52
N SER A 346 -2.62 -3.02 -3.46
CA SER A 346 -3.20 -4.37 -3.52
C SER A 346 -4.12 -4.65 -2.31
N PRO A 347 -5.32 -5.25 -2.50
CA PRO A 347 -5.81 -5.93 -3.72
C PRO A 347 -6.46 -5.02 -4.79
N ALA A 348 -6.55 -3.71 -4.57
CA ALA A 348 -7.15 -2.76 -5.51
C ALA A 348 -6.16 -2.28 -6.60
N LEU A 349 -6.67 -1.47 -7.55
CA LEU A 349 -5.90 -0.80 -8.61
C LEU A 349 -4.99 -1.68 -9.50
N ALA A 350 -5.41 -2.92 -9.76
CA ALA A 350 -4.77 -3.83 -10.71
C ALA A 350 -4.54 -3.21 -12.10
N PRO A 351 -3.53 -3.68 -12.86
CA PRO A 351 -3.30 -3.27 -14.25
C PRO A 351 -4.59 -3.37 -15.08
N ASP A 352 -5.24 -4.55 -15.03
CA ASP A 352 -6.55 -4.79 -15.61
C ASP A 352 -7.68 -4.31 -14.70
N LYS A 353 -8.72 -3.73 -15.29
CA LYS A 353 -9.87 -3.24 -14.54
C LYS A 353 -10.72 -4.41 -14.05
N GLY A 354 -10.83 -4.56 -12.73
CA GLY A 354 -11.69 -5.57 -12.08
C GLY A 354 -10.97 -6.87 -11.69
N ALA A 355 -9.66 -6.98 -11.97
CA ALA A 355 -8.83 -8.07 -11.46
C ALA A 355 -8.37 -7.79 -10.01
N ILE A 356 -8.05 -8.85 -9.27
CA ILE A 356 -7.31 -8.76 -8.01
C ILE A 356 -5.89 -8.28 -8.32
N ASN A 357 -5.43 -7.27 -7.59
CA ASN A 357 -4.05 -6.83 -7.66
C ASN A 357 -3.18 -7.56 -6.63
N GLU A 358 -1.89 -7.66 -6.91
CA GLU A 358 -0.91 -8.26 -6.01
C GLU A 358 0.39 -7.43 -6.00
N PRO A 359 1.17 -7.45 -4.90
CA PRO A 359 2.41 -6.67 -4.79
C PRO A 359 3.42 -6.94 -5.92
N SER A 360 3.36 -8.10 -6.57
CA SER A 360 4.19 -8.39 -7.75
C SER A 360 3.91 -7.49 -8.96
N ASN A 361 2.72 -6.88 -9.06
CA ASN A 361 2.34 -6.01 -10.19
C ASN A 361 3.00 -4.62 -10.14
N ILE A 362 3.79 -4.32 -9.09
CA ILE A 362 4.55 -3.07 -8.95
C ILE A 362 5.48 -2.78 -10.15
N GLU A 363 5.92 -3.83 -10.85
CA GLU A 363 6.74 -3.71 -12.06
C GLU A 363 6.02 -2.97 -13.19
N VAL A 364 4.68 -3.01 -13.23
CA VAL A 364 3.85 -2.31 -14.20
C VAL A 364 3.95 -0.80 -13.97
N SER A 365 3.82 -0.34 -12.72
CA SER A 365 4.04 1.06 -12.33
C SER A 365 5.44 1.51 -12.71
N CYS A 366 6.46 0.70 -12.38
CA CYS A 366 7.86 1.04 -12.64
C CYS A 366 8.16 1.20 -14.15
N ARG A 367 7.62 0.32 -15.00
CA ARG A 367 7.75 0.40 -16.46
C ARG A 367 7.02 1.61 -17.05
N GLU A 368 5.81 1.90 -16.57
CA GLU A 368 5.01 3.01 -17.10
C GLU A 368 5.59 4.38 -16.73
N ILE A 369 6.12 4.55 -15.51
CA ILE A 369 6.91 5.75 -15.15
C ILE A 369 8.13 5.88 -16.09
N ALA A 370 8.89 4.80 -16.29
CA ALA A 370 10.08 4.84 -17.16
C ALA A 370 9.72 5.28 -18.59
N ARG A 371 8.61 4.75 -19.13
CA ARG A 371 8.06 5.13 -20.45
C ARG A 371 7.62 6.60 -20.49
N ILE A 372 6.99 7.13 -19.44
CA ILE A 372 6.50 8.51 -19.39
C ILE A 372 7.64 9.52 -19.25
N HIS A 373 8.66 9.20 -18.44
CA HIS A 373 9.80 10.08 -18.20
C HIS A 373 10.91 9.96 -19.27
N GLY A 374 10.90 8.91 -20.09
CA GLY A 374 11.95 8.66 -21.09
C GLY A 374 13.28 8.17 -20.49
N VAL A 375 13.21 7.50 -19.35
CA VAL A 375 14.36 6.97 -18.59
C VAL A 375 14.32 5.45 -18.53
N THR A 376 15.37 4.82 -17.96
CA THR A 376 15.40 3.35 -17.82
C THR A 376 14.54 2.86 -16.64
N VAL A 377 14.05 1.62 -16.71
CA VAL A 377 13.36 0.95 -15.59
C VAL A 377 14.28 0.87 -14.36
N ALA A 378 15.58 0.66 -14.57
CA ALA A 378 16.61 0.68 -13.53
C ALA A 378 16.69 2.03 -12.80
N GLU A 379 16.64 3.14 -13.54
CA GLU A 379 16.67 4.49 -13.00
C GLU A 379 15.40 4.83 -12.20
N VAL A 380 14.22 4.40 -12.67
CA VAL A 380 12.98 4.50 -11.88
C VAL A 380 13.07 3.66 -10.62
N ALA A 381 13.44 2.39 -10.72
CA ALA A 381 13.54 1.48 -9.59
C ALA A 381 14.49 2.00 -8.52
N LYS A 382 15.67 2.51 -8.92
CA LYS A 382 16.63 3.18 -8.02
C LYS A 382 16.01 4.43 -7.40
N THR A 383 15.56 5.39 -8.21
CA THR A 383 15.12 6.71 -7.72
C THR A 383 13.90 6.58 -6.82
N THR A 384 12.88 5.81 -7.21
CA THR A 384 11.67 5.59 -6.41
C THR A 384 11.96 4.88 -5.09
N SER A 385 12.95 3.99 -5.04
CA SER A 385 13.37 3.32 -3.80
C SER A 385 14.19 4.24 -2.89
N GLU A 386 15.09 5.06 -3.44
CA GLU A 386 15.76 6.14 -2.71
C GLU A 386 14.75 7.15 -2.14
N ASN A 387 13.71 7.47 -2.91
CA ASN A 387 12.59 8.32 -2.49
C ASN A 387 11.80 7.66 -1.34
N ALA A 388 11.45 6.37 -1.45
CA ALA A 388 10.74 5.63 -0.42
C ALA A 388 11.53 5.54 0.92
N LEU A 389 12.87 5.43 0.86
CA LEU A 389 13.73 5.45 2.04
C LEU A 389 13.84 6.85 2.67
N ARG A 390 13.78 7.92 1.87
CA ARG A 390 13.67 9.31 2.37
C ARG A 390 12.30 9.58 3.01
N LEU A 391 11.24 9.07 2.41
CA LEU A 391 9.85 9.15 2.88
C LEU A 391 9.64 8.36 4.18
N PHE A 392 10.22 7.17 4.30
CA PHE A 392 10.10 6.31 5.48
C PHE A 392 11.48 6.00 6.11
N PRO A 393 12.08 6.93 6.90
CA PRO A 393 13.40 6.75 7.53
C PRO A 393 13.51 5.59 8.55
N ARG A 394 12.41 4.88 8.81
CA ARG A 394 12.35 3.68 9.65
C ARG A 394 12.48 2.38 8.84
N LEU A 395 12.33 2.41 7.51
CA LEU A 395 12.71 1.29 6.65
C LEU A 395 14.23 1.05 6.73
N LYS A 396 14.63 -0.22 6.74
CA LYS A 396 16.03 -0.65 6.73
C LYS A 396 16.21 -1.65 5.61
N LEU A 397 17.05 -1.34 4.61
CA LEU A 397 17.38 -2.26 3.51
C LEU A 397 17.93 -3.61 4.00
#